data_AF-A0A2N2M5D4-F1
#
_entry.id   AF-A0A2N2M5D4-F1
#
_cell.length_a   1.000
_cell.length_b   1.000
_cell.length_c   1.000
_cell.angle_alpha   90.00
_cell.angle_beta   90.00
_cell.angle_gamma   90.00
#
_symmetry.space_group_name_H-M   'P 1'
#
loop_
_entity.id
_entity.type
_entity.pdbx_description
1 polymer ?
#
loop_
_entity_poly.entity_id
_entity_poly.type
_entity_poly.pdbx_seq_one_letter_code
_entity_poly.pdbx_strand_id
1 'polypeptide(L)'
;PNGTPLVRFYGPLDTEKRGGALAMNFVDEAGRVVDHRWIEERANTVDVSLRTGCFCNPGAGELALGISSSELTSCFNQPVHEQRLTYNEFRLCIDGKASGAVRVSVGLVSTFDDVEAFIRFAQSLVK
;
A
#
# COMPACT_ATOMS: atom_id res chain seq x y z
N PRO A 1 -3.27 22.66 -4.05
CA PRO A 1 -3.70 21.24 -4.08
C PRO A 1 -4.71 20.99 -5.20
N ASN A 2 -4.49 19.95 -6.02
CA ASN A 2 -5.32 19.61 -7.19
C ASN A 2 -6.63 18.87 -6.86
N GLY A 3 -6.93 18.65 -5.56
CA GLY A 3 -8.15 17.98 -5.09
C GLY A 3 -8.07 16.45 -5.08
N THR A 4 -7.00 15.83 -5.59
CA THR A 4 -6.77 14.39 -5.51
C THR A 4 -6.45 13.99 -4.06
N PRO A 5 -7.17 13.02 -3.46
CA PRO A 5 -6.84 12.54 -2.12
C PRO A 5 -5.44 11.92 -2.11
N LEU A 6 -4.61 12.21 -1.11
CA LEU A 6 -3.26 11.62 -0.98
C LEU A 6 -3.28 10.11 -0.69
N VAL A 7 -4.34 9.63 -0.02
CA VAL A 7 -4.44 8.24 0.43
C VAL A 7 -5.75 7.62 0.01
N ARG A 8 -5.71 6.33 -0.31
CA ARG A 8 -6.87 5.46 -0.51
C ARG A 8 -6.89 4.42 0.60
N PHE A 9 -7.86 4.51 1.49
CA PHE A 9 -8.02 3.56 2.60
C PHE A 9 -8.67 2.25 2.16
N TYR A 10 -8.28 1.18 2.83
CA TYR A 10 -8.93 -0.12 2.79
C TYR A 10 -9.73 -0.32 4.08
N GLY A 11 -11.05 -0.41 3.94
CA GLY A 11 -11.97 -0.57 5.06
C GLY A 11 -12.78 0.70 5.37
N PRO A 12 -13.40 0.78 6.57
CA PRO A 12 -14.29 1.88 6.93
C PRO A 12 -13.53 3.21 7.06
N LEU A 13 -14.19 4.29 6.61
CA LEU A 13 -13.66 5.65 6.68
C LEU A 13 -14.04 6.37 7.99
N ASP A 14 -15.13 5.95 8.62
CA ASP A 14 -15.49 6.42 9.95
C ASP A 14 -14.54 5.82 11.01
N THR A 15 -14.70 6.29 12.25
CA THR A 15 -13.91 5.84 13.40
C THR A 15 -14.66 4.89 14.32
N GLU A 16 -15.86 4.44 13.94
CA GLU A 16 -16.70 3.62 14.80
C GLU A 16 -16.19 2.17 14.82
N LYS A 17 -15.74 1.69 15.99
CA LYS A 17 -15.35 0.28 16.22
C LYS A 17 -14.30 -0.28 15.23
N ARG A 18 -13.53 0.56 14.55
CA ARG A 18 -12.54 0.12 13.53
C ARG A 18 -11.20 -0.38 14.10
N GLY A 19 -10.93 -0.12 15.39
CA GLY A 19 -9.63 -0.40 16.02
C GLY A 19 -8.51 0.57 15.61
N GLY A 20 -7.26 0.20 15.94
CA GLY A 20 -6.07 1.03 15.73
C GLY A 20 -5.28 0.75 14.44
N ALA A 21 -5.81 -0.09 13.55
CA ALA A 21 -5.14 -0.47 12.31
C ALA A 21 -5.74 0.26 11.10
N LEU A 22 -4.86 0.84 10.28
CA LEU A 22 -5.21 1.56 9.08
C LEU A 22 -4.42 1.00 7.91
N ALA A 23 -5.10 0.39 6.94
CA ALA A 23 -4.49 -0.05 5.69
C ALA A 23 -4.82 0.95 4.56
N MET A 24 -3.83 1.33 3.77
CA MET A 24 -4.00 2.31 2.70
C MET A 24 -2.94 2.18 1.60
N ASN A 25 -3.21 2.81 0.46
CA ASN A 25 -2.17 3.18 -0.50
C ASN A 25 -2.05 4.70 -0.58
N PHE A 26 -0.82 5.18 -0.76
CA PHE A 26 -0.57 6.56 -1.16
C PHE A 26 -0.76 6.67 -2.68
N VAL A 27 -1.26 7.81 -3.14
CA VAL A 27 -1.43 8.08 -4.57
C VAL A 27 -0.74 9.39 -4.96
N ASP A 28 -0.26 9.43 -6.20
CA ASP A 28 0.35 10.63 -6.78
C ASP A 28 -0.69 11.63 -7.28
N GLU A 29 -0.23 12.76 -7.82
CA GLU A 29 -1.10 13.82 -8.37
C GLU A 29 -2.02 13.33 -9.49
N ALA A 30 -1.61 12.28 -10.22
CA ALA A 30 -2.40 11.63 -11.26
C ALA A 30 -3.34 10.54 -10.73
N GLY A 31 -3.40 10.34 -9.41
CA GLY A 31 -4.22 9.32 -8.74
C GLY A 31 -3.67 7.90 -8.85
N ARG A 32 -2.42 7.74 -9.31
CA ARG A 32 -1.76 6.42 -9.44
C ARG A 32 -1.16 6.03 -8.10
N VAL A 33 -1.25 4.74 -7.76
CA VAL A 33 -0.71 4.25 -6.50
C VAL A 33 0.82 4.33 -6.51
N VAL A 34 1.38 4.90 -5.45
CA VAL A 34 2.82 4.90 -5.17
C VAL A 34 3.21 3.54 -4.58
N ASP A 35 4.32 2.98 -5.06
CA ASP A 35 4.85 1.70 -4.58
C ASP A 35 5.12 1.77 -3.08
N HIS A 36 4.54 0.84 -2.31
CA HIS A 36 4.66 0.83 -0.85
C HIS A 36 6.11 0.66 -0.38
N ARG A 37 6.98 0.04 -1.19
CA ARG A 37 8.41 -0.11 -0.87
C ARG A 37 9.11 1.24 -0.85
N TRP A 38 8.79 2.10 -1.81
CA TRP A 38 9.29 3.47 -1.82
C TRP A 38 8.78 4.26 -0.61
N ILE A 39 7.50 4.06 -0.24
CA ILE A 39 6.93 4.70 0.97
C ILE A 39 7.68 4.23 2.23
N GLU A 40 7.95 2.93 2.37
CA GLU A 40 8.72 2.35 3.48
C GLU A 40 10.13 2.92 3.53
N GLU A 41 10.84 2.93 2.40
CA GLU A 41 12.18 3.50 2.27
C GLU A 41 12.21 4.96 2.72
N ARG A 42 11.23 5.78 2.31
CA ARG A 42 11.14 7.19 2.73
C ARG A 42 10.79 7.32 4.20
N ALA A 43 9.88 6.52 4.73
CA ALA A 43 9.50 6.56 6.14
C ALA A 43 10.70 6.23 7.05
N ASN A 44 11.51 5.25 6.64
CA ASN A 44 12.73 4.86 7.36
C ASN A 44 13.76 5.99 7.44
N THR A 45 13.81 6.92 6.48
CA THR A 45 14.75 8.06 6.52
C THR A 45 14.40 9.11 7.58
N VAL A 46 13.20 9.04 8.15
CA VAL A 46 12.68 9.97 9.17
C VAL A 46 12.20 9.22 10.42
N ASP A 47 12.74 8.03 10.65
CA ASP A 47 12.47 7.17 11.82
C ASP A 47 10.99 6.80 12.03
N VAL A 48 10.20 6.74 10.94
CA VAL A 48 8.81 6.27 10.97
C VAL A 48 8.77 4.81 10.54
N SER A 49 8.47 3.91 11.49
CA SER A 49 8.31 2.49 11.18
C SER A 49 6.91 2.17 10.65
N LEU A 50 6.84 1.73 9.39
CA LEU A 50 5.61 1.29 8.73
C LEU A 50 5.62 -0.22 8.51
N ARG A 51 4.44 -0.81 8.39
CA ARG A 51 4.29 -2.17 7.87
C ARG A 51 3.85 -2.09 6.42
N THR A 52 4.63 -2.66 5.52
CA THR A 52 4.27 -2.72 4.10
C THR A 52 4.33 -4.15 3.56
N GLY A 53 3.66 -4.38 2.43
CA GLY A 53 3.73 -5.66 1.72
C GLY A 53 2.38 -6.12 1.16
N CYS A 54 2.37 -7.37 0.67
CA CYS A 54 1.18 -8.00 0.12
C CYS A 54 0.13 -8.32 1.19
N PHE A 55 -1.12 -8.44 0.76
CA PHE A 55 -2.16 -9.03 1.58
C PHE A 55 -1.94 -10.53 1.70
N CYS A 56 -2.02 -11.08 2.92
CA CYS A 56 -1.86 -12.52 3.16
C CYS A 56 -2.99 -13.36 2.55
N ASN A 57 -4.15 -12.75 2.30
CA ASN A 57 -5.24 -13.37 1.55
C ASN A 57 -5.16 -12.86 0.10
N PRO A 58 -4.73 -13.71 -0.86
CA PRO A 58 -4.50 -13.29 -2.24
C PRO A 58 -5.79 -12.81 -2.92
N GLY A 59 -6.90 -13.53 -2.80
CA GLY A 59 -8.17 -13.14 -3.42
C GLY A 59 -8.72 -11.81 -2.89
N ALA A 60 -8.60 -11.58 -1.57
CA ALA A 60 -8.98 -10.28 -0.99
C ALA A 60 -8.02 -9.16 -1.43
N GLY A 61 -6.73 -9.47 -1.54
CA GLY A 61 -5.71 -8.55 -2.03
C GLY A 61 -5.93 -8.16 -3.49
N GLU A 62 -6.21 -9.12 -4.35
CA GLU A 62 -6.51 -8.91 -5.77
C GLU A 62 -7.71 -7.97 -5.94
N LEU A 63 -8.80 -8.21 -5.19
CA LEU A 63 -9.97 -7.34 -5.20
C LEU A 63 -9.62 -5.91 -4.72
N ALA A 64 -8.89 -5.79 -3.61
CA ALA A 64 -8.50 -4.50 -3.04
C ALA A 64 -7.55 -3.71 -3.94
N LEU A 65 -6.65 -4.40 -4.64
CA LEU A 65 -5.64 -3.81 -5.53
C LEU A 65 -6.17 -3.66 -6.98
N GLY A 66 -7.40 -4.12 -7.23
CA GLY A 66 -8.06 -4.06 -8.53
C GLY A 66 -7.41 -4.96 -9.59
N ILE A 67 -6.76 -6.05 -9.18
CA ILE A 67 -6.11 -7.01 -10.08
C ILE A 67 -7.18 -7.98 -10.60
N SER A 68 -7.33 -8.07 -11.92
CA SER A 68 -8.31 -8.94 -12.56
C SER A 68 -7.80 -10.36 -12.75
N SER A 69 -8.73 -11.32 -12.86
CA SER A 69 -8.39 -12.72 -13.15
C SER A 69 -7.65 -12.88 -14.49
N SER A 70 -7.95 -12.06 -15.50
CA SER A 70 -7.27 -12.11 -16.79
C SER A 70 -5.82 -11.64 -16.69
N GLU A 71 -5.54 -10.61 -15.89
CA GLU A 71 -4.16 -10.16 -15.62
C GLU A 71 -3.37 -11.23 -14.89
N LEU A 72 -3.94 -11.85 -13.86
CA LEU A 72 -3.31 -12.97 -13.14
C LEU A 72 -3.03 -14.15 -14.07
N THR A 73 -4.01 -14.52 -14.89
CA THR A 73 -3.88 -15.63 -15.84
C THR A 73 -2.80 -15.35 -16.88
N SER A 74 -2.78 -14.14 -17.44
CA SER A 74 -1.71 -13.71 -18.35
C SER A 74 -0.35 -13.70 -17.68
N CYS A 75 -0.31 -13.38 -16.39
CA CYS A 75 0.91 -13.34 -15.63
C CYS A 75 1.48 -14.73 -15.37
N PHE A 76 0.67 -15.61 -14.80
CA PHE A 76 1.10 -16.94 -14.38
C PHE A 76 1.41 -17.86 -15.55
N ASN A 77 0.84 -17.60 -16.74
CA ASN A 77 1.09 -18.41 -17.94
C ASN A 77 2.29 -17.93 -18.77
N GLN A 78 3.07 -16.94 -18.32
CA GLN A 78 4.27 -16.56 -19.07
C GLN A 78 5.29 -17.71 -19.08
N PRO A 79 5.97 -17.98 -20.21
CA PRO A 79 6.92 -19.11 -20.33
C PRO A 79 8.06 -19.08 -19.31
N VAL A 80 8.41 -17.90 -18.80
CA VAL A 80 9.46 -17.71 -17.78
C VAL A 80 9.03 -18.19 -16.38
N HIS A 81 7.75 -18.52 -16.15
CA HIS A 81 7.18 -18.86 -14.84
C HIS A 81 6.73 -20.32 -14.74
N GLU A 82 7.56 -21.27 -15.17
CA GLU A 82 7.20 -22.69 -15.26
C GLU A 82 6.79 -23.35 -13.93
N GLN A 83 7.32 -22.89 -12.78
CA GLN A 83 6.99 -23.44 -11.45
C GLN A 83 6.96 -22.43 -10.31
N ARG A 84 7.66 -21.30 -10.45
CA ARG A 84 7.77 -20.30 -9.39
C ARG A 84 7.76 -18.91 -9.99
N LEU A 85 7.10 -18.01 -9.27
CA LEU A 85 7.07 -16.59 -9.55
C LEU A 85 7.63 -15.88 -8.32
N THR A 86 8.69 -15.11 -8.50
CA THR A 86 9.17 -14.22 -7.44
C THR A 86 8.21 -13.05 -7.26
N TYR A 87 8.25 -12.44 -6.09
CA TYR A 87 7.45 -11.25 -5.82
C TYR A 87 7.74 -10.10 -6.80
N ASN A 88 9.00 -9.89 -7.16
CA ASN A 88 9.39 -8.82 -8.08
C ASN A 88 8.87 -9.07 -9.50
N GLU A 89 8.89 -10.31 -9.97
CA GLU A 89 8.30 -10.67 -11.26
C GLU A 89 6.78 -10.46 -11.25
N PHE A 90 6.10 -10.91 -10.19
CA PHE A 90 4.66 -10.68 -10.03
C PHE A 90 4.32 -9.19 -10.09
N ARG A 91 5.05 -8.35 -9.34
CA ARG A 91 4.84 -6.90 -9.31
C ARG A 91 5.06 -6.24 -10.68
N LEU A 92 6.10 -6.64 -11.42
CA LEU A 92 6.38 -6.11 -12.76
C LEU A 92 5.33 -6.54 -13.79
N CYS A 93 4.67 -7.66 -13.54
CA CYS A 93 3.68 -8.24 -14.41
C CYS A 93 2.30 -7.55 -14.33
N ILE A 94 1.93 -7.06 -13.14
CA ILE A 94 0.70 -6.27 -12.89
C ILE A 94 0.96 -4.76 -12.98
N ASP A 95 1.83 -4.35 -13.92
CA ASP A 95 2.37 -2.99 -14.00
C ASP A 95 1.31 -1.89 -13.93
N GLY A 96 1.63 -0.83 -13.19
CA GLY A 96 0.71 0.27 -12.88
C GLY A 96 -0.30 -0.02 -11.76
N LYS A 97 -0.41 -1.27 -11.27
CA LYS A 97 -1.21 -1.59 -10.07
C LYS A 97 -0.33 -1.77 -8.85
N ALA A 98 -0.95 -1.55 -7.70
CA ALA A 98 -0.33 -1.81 -6.43
C ALA A 98 -0.17 -3.32 -6.23
N SER A 99 1.00 -3.74 -5.74
CA SER A 99 1.29 -5.13 -5.36
C SER A 99 1.11 -5.39 -3.86
N GLY A 100 0.66 -4.39 -3.12
CA GLY A 100 0.58 -4.40 -1.67
C GLY A 100 0.13 -3.05 -1.12
N ALA A 101 0.06 -2.96 0.20
CA ALA A 101 -0.43 -1.78 0.92
C ALA A 101 0.54 -1.34 2.02
N VAL A 102 0.31 -0.12 2.49
CA VAL A 102 0.91 0.41 3.72
C VAL A 102 -0.10 0.24 4.84
N ARG A 103 0.38 -0.26 5.98
CA ARG A 103 -0.41 -0.41 7.20
C ARG A 103 0.23 0.37 8.34
N VAL A 104 -0.54 1.28 8.91
CA VAL A 104 -0.24 1.94 10.19
C VAL A 104 -0.96 1.19 11.30
N SER A 105 -0.31 1.04 12.44
CA SER A 105 -0.88 0.37 13.61
C SER A 105 -0.55 1.18 14.85
N VAL A 106 -1.55 1.85 15.41
CA VAL A 106 -1.43 2.54 16.69
C VAL A 106 -1.86 1.61 17.82
N GLY A 107 -1.19 1.71 18.96
CA GLY A 107 -1.47 0.88 20.13
C GLY A 107 -1.02 1.53 21.42
N LEU A 108 -0.91 0.73 22.48
CA LEU A 108 -0.59 1.20 23.84
C LEU A 108 0.71 2.01 23.92
N VAL A 109 1.68 1.70 23.07
CA VAL A 109 3.01 2.34 23.05
C VAL A 109 3.09 3.54 22.09
N SER A 110 2.02 3.84 21.36
CA SER A 110 1.98 4.99 20.44
C SER A 110 1.58 6.26 21.19
N THR A 111 2.24 7.35 20.88
CA THR A 111 1.98 8.69 21.41
C THR A 111 1.33 9.59 20.36
N PHE A 112 0.84 10.76 20.78
CA PHE A 112 0.39 11.78 19.83
C PHE A 112 1.54 12.29 18.95
N ASP A 113 2.75 12.42 19.51
CA ASP A 113 3.93 12.83 18.77
C ASP A 113 4.27 11.86 17.63
N ASP A 114 4.11 10.54 17.85
CA ASP A 114 4.28 9.53 16.81
C ASP A 114 3.26 9.70 15.67
N VAL A 115 2.00 10.00 16.02
CA VAL A 115 0.93 10.23 15.04
C VAL A 115 1.22 11.51 14.24
N GLU A 116 1.66 12.57 14.90
CA GLU A 116 2.06 13.80 14.21
C GLU A 116 3.28 13.61 13.32
N ALA A 117 4.28 12.83 13.76
CA ALA A 117 5.44 12.50 12.96
C ALA A 117 5.03 11.75 11.68
N PHE A 118 4.11 10.79 11.79
CA PHE A 118 3.53 10.12 10.62
C PHE A 118 2.77 11.09 9.70
N ILE A 119 1.97 12.01 10.24
CA ILE A 119 1.24 13.00 9.46
C ILE A 119 2.21 13.93 8.71
N ARG A 120 3.26 14.42 9.37
CA ARG A 120 4.32 15.24 8.76
C ARG A 120 5.04 14.48 7.65
N PHE A 121 5.37 13.20 7.89
CA PHE A 121 5.91 12.31 6.87
C PHE A 121 4.97 12.20 5.66
N ALA A 122 3.69 11.88 5.88
CA ALA A 122 2.71 11.76 4.80
C ALA A 122 2.57 13.06 3.98
N GLN A 123 2.52 14.21 4.66
CA GLN A 123 2.47 15.52 4.02
C GLN A 123 3.71 15.81 3.18
N SER A 124 4.89 15.34 3.60
CA SER A 124 6.14 15.51 2.82
C SER A 124 6.14 14.74 1.48
N LEU A 125 5.21 13.80 1.30
CA LEU A 125 5.03 13.07 0.05
C LEU A 125 4.19 13.84 -0.98
N VAL A 126 3.49 14.88 -0.53
CA VAL A 126 2.73 15.81 -1.39
C VAL A 126 3.71 16.88 -1.89
N LYS A 127 3.70 17.14 -3.20
CA LYS A 127 4.32 18.35 -3.77
C LYS A 127 3.27 19.43 -3.99
#